data_AF-A0A9D9DQ76-F1
#
_entry.id   AF-A0A9D9DQ76-F1
#
_cell.length_a   1.000
_cell.length_b   1.000
_cell.length_c   1.000
_cell.angle_alpha   90.00
_cell.angle_beta   90.00
_cell.angle_gamma   90.00
#
_symmetry.space_group_name_H-M   'P 1'
#
loop_
_entity.id
_entity.type
_entity.pdbx_description
1 polymer ?
#
loop_
_entity_poly.entity_id
_entity_poly.type
_entity_poly.pdbx_seq_one_letter_code
_entity_poly.pdbx_strand_id
1 'polypeptide(L)' 'METVTDRLLTSQDIKERLRITHPMQLHRALASMREFGAFKVPGLGWRIKESDYARYILHCKELQQRRA' A
#
# COMPACT_ATOMS: atom_id res chain seq x y z
N MET A 1 -14.45 12.43 21.62
CA MET A 1 -13.78 11.32 20.91
C MET A 1 -13.75 11.69 19.44
N GLU A 2 -12.62 12.14 18.93
CA GLU A 2 -12.44 12.27 17.47
C GLU A 2 -12.35 10.85 16.91
N THR A 3 -13.35 10.45 16.11
CA THR A 3 -13.27 9.23 15.31
C THR A 3 -12.23 9.48 14.22
N VAL A 4 -10.97 9.12 14.50
CA VAL A 4 -9.92 9.03 13.48
C VAL A 4 -10.39 7.97 12.48
N THR A 5 -11.02 8.42 11.41
CA THR A 5 -11.49 7.54 10.36
C THR A 5 -10.28 7.22 9.51
N ASP A 6 -9.76 6.01 9.67
CA ASP A 6 -8.58 5.57 8.93
C ASP A 6 -8.85 5.67 7.43
N ARG A 7 -8.09 6.54 6.74
CA ARG A 7 -8.31 6.84 5.33
C ARG A 7 -7.98 5.61 4.49
N LEU A 8 -8.87 5.26 3.57
CA LEU A 8 -8.58 4.24 2.56
C LEU A 8 -7.83 4.85 1.38
N LEU A 9 -6.67 4.27 1.07
CA LEU A 9 -5.90 4.55 -0.13
C LEU A 9 -6.35 3.65 -1.27
N THR A 10 -6.45 4.21 -2.47
CA THR A 10 -6.80 3.49 -3.70
C THR A 10 -5.55 3.04 -4.46
N SER A 11 -5.72 2.20 -5.49
CA SER A 11 -4.66 1.89 -6.46
C SER A 11 -3.96 3.14 -7.02
N GLN A 12 -4.69 4.23 -7.23
CA GLN A 12 -4.15 5.48 -7.76
C GLN A 12 -3.28 6.19 -6.72
N ASP A 13 -3.76 6.32 -5.47
CA ASP A 13 -2.97 6.87 -4.36
C ASP A 13 -1.66 6.09 -4.17
N ILE A 14 -1.73 4.76 -4.23
CA ILE A 14 -0.56 3.88 -4.11
C ILE A 14 0.43 4.13 -5.25
N LYS A 15 -0.07 4.24 -6.49
CA LYS A 15 0.75 4.51 -7.68
C LYS A 15 1.51 5.83 -7.54
N GLU A 16 0.84 6.88 -7.10
CA GLU A 16 1.44 8.21 -6.91
C GLU A 16 2.46 8.21 -5.77
N ARG A 17 2.10 7.67 -4.60
CA ARG A 17 2.98 7.64 -3.42
C ARG A 17 4.25 6.82 -3.65
N LEU A 18 4.15 5.71 -4.37
CA LEU A 18 5.30 4.87 -4.72
C LEU A 18 6.02 5.31 -6.00
N ARG A 19 5.57 6.38 -6.66
CA ARG A 19 6.09 6.86 -7.95
C ARG A 19 6.17 5.74 -9.00
N ILE A 20 5.15 4.89 -9.04
CA ILE A 20 5.11 3.75 -9.95
C ILE A 20 4.77 4.24 -11.36
N THR A 21 5.68 3.99 -12.30
CA THR A 21 5.50 4.33 -13.71
C THR A 21 4.98 3.15 -14.52
N HIS A 22 5.29 1.91 -14.11
CA HIS A 22 4.90 0.70 -14.83
C HIS A 22 3.82 -0.10 -14.10
N PRO A 23 2.75 -0.57 -14.79
CA PRO A 23 1.68 -1.39 -14.19
C PRO A 23 2.19 -2.63 -13.44
N MET A 24 3.28 -3.24 -13.93
CA MET A 24 3.89 -4.41 -13.30
C MET A 24 4.44 -4.12 -11.89
N GLN A 25 4.97 -2.92 -11.65
CA GLN A 25 5.47 -2.52 -10.32
C GLN A 25 4.30 -2.36 -9.34
N LEU A 26 3.17 -1.83 -9.81
CA LEU A 26 1.96 -1.72 -9.02
C LEU A 26 1.41 -3.09 -8.65
N HIS A 27 1.38 -4.03 -9.59
CA HIS A 27 0.97 -5.40 -9.29
C HIS A 27 1.85 -6.03 -8.21
N ARG A 28 3.18 -5.94 -8.33
CA ARG A 28 4.11 -6.49 -7.33
C ARG A 28 3.94 -5.84 -5.96
N ALA A 29 3.82 -4.51 -5.91
CA ALA A 29 3.59 -3.78 -4.67
C ALA A 29 2.27 -4.22 -4.01
N LEU A 30 1.17 -4.27 -4.77
CA LEU A 30 -0.13 -4.70 -4.28
C LEU A 30 -0.13 -6.14 -3.79
N ALA A 31 0.59 -7.05 -4.46
CA ALA A 31 0.73 -8.43 -4.03
C ALA A 31 1.40 -8.52 -2.66
N SER A 32 2.49 -7.77 -2.43
CA SER A 32 3.17 -7.72 -1.12
C SER A 32 2.34 -6.99 -0.06
N MET A 33 1.61 -5.93 -0.44
CA MET A 33 0.73 -5.20 0.48
C MET A 33 -0.47 -6.03 0.98
N ARG A 34 -0.80 -7.18 0.35
CA ARG A 34 -1.86 -8.07 0.85
C ARG A 34 -1.58 -8.55 2.27
N GLU A 35 -0.31 -8.81 2.59
CA GLU A 35 0.11 -9.25 3.93
C GLU A 35 -0.11 -8.17 4.99
N PHE A 36 -0.22 -6.91 4.56
CA PHE A 36 -0.46 -5.75 5.42
C PHE A 36 -1.94 -5.35 5.50
N GLY A 37 -2.82 -6.04 4.77
CA GLY A 37 -4.26 -5.74 4.77
C GLY A 37 -4.79 -5.08 3.49
N ALA A 38 -4.02 -5.07 2.39
CA ALA A 38 -4.59 -4.66 1.10
C ALA A 38 -5.64 -5.66 0.61
N PHE A 39 -6.78 -5.15 0.13
CA PHE A 39 -7.87 -5.94 -0.41
C PHE A 39 -8.39 -5.35 -1.72
N LYS A 40 -9.02 -6.21 -2.54
CA LYS A 40 -9.63 -5.80 -3.82
C LYS A 40 -11.13 -5.67 -3.64
N VAL A 41 -11.67 -4.52 -4.04
CA VAL A 41 -13.10 -4.25 -4.08
C VAL A 41 -13.62 -4.47 -5.51
N PRO A 42 -14.64 -5.33 -5.73
CA PRO A 42 -15.26 -5.49 -7.04
C PRO A 42 -15.69 -4.15 -7.64
N GLY A 43 -15.35 -3.89 -8.90
CA GLY A 43 -15.65 -2.64 -9.60
C GLY A 43 -14.84 -1.41 -9.18
N LEU A 44 -14.12 -1.44 -8.05
CA LEU A 44 -13.40 -0.28 -7.49
C LEU A 44 -11.88 -0.47 -7.37
N GLY A 45 -11.37 -1.69 -7.61
CA GLY A 45 -9.93 -1.96 -7.61
C GLY A 45 -9.35 -2.21 -6.21
N TRP A 46 -8.03 -2.04 -6.07
CA TRP A 46 -7.33 -2.31 -4.81
C TRP A 46 -7.45 -1.15 -3.83
N ARG A 47 -7.57 -1.50 -2.55
CA ARG A 47 -7.61 -0.57 -1.43
C ARG A 47 -6.79 -1.08 -0.27
N ILE A 48 -6.28 -0.16 0.53
CA ILE A 48 -5.56 -0.43 1.78
C ILE A 48 -5.83 0.73 2.74
N LYS A 49 -5.87 0.45 4.05
CA LYS A 49 -5.89 1.50 5.08
C LYS A 49 -4.59 2.28 5.09
N GLU A 50 -4.63 3.56 5.43
CA GLU A 50 -3.43 4.40 5.43
C GLU A 50 -2.43 3.94 6.51
N SER A 51 -2.93 3.49 7.66
CA SER A 51 -2.09 2.87 8.71
C SER A 51 -1.41 1.58 8.25
N ASP A 52 -2.15 0.71 7.55
CA ASP A 52 -1.63 -0.53 6.96
C ASP A 52 -0.57 -0.26 5.90
N TYR A 53 -0.82 0.75 5.06
CA TYR A 53 0.17 1.24 4.09
C TYR A 53 1.42 1.77 4.78
N ALA A 54 1.29 2.53 5.86
CA ALA A 54 2.45 3.02 6.61
C ALA A 54 3.29 1.87 7.18
N ARG A 55 2.65 0.81 7.69
CA ARG A 55 3.33 -0.42 8.15
C ARG A 55 4.08 -1.12 7.01
N TYR A 56 3.48 -1.20 5.83
CA TYR A 56 4.15 -1.74 4.63
C TYR A 56 5.41 -0.93 4.27
N ILE A 57 5.33 0.40 4.28
CA ILE A 57 6.48 1.26 3.95
C ILE A 57 7.61 1.10 4.96
N LEU A 58 7.27 0.99 6.25
CA LEU A 58 8.26 0.72 7.29
C LEU A 58 8.97 -0.62 7.03
N HIS A 59 8.20 -1.68 6.74
CA HIS A 59 8.75 -2.99 6.42
C HIS A 59 9.70 -2.96 5.21
N CYS A 60 9.33 -2.24 4.14
CA CYS A 60 10.22 -2.08 2.99
C CYS A 60 11.56 -1.42 3.35
N LYS A 61 11.53 -0.40 4.21
CA LYS A 61 12.76 0.28 4.68
C LYS A 61 13.62 -0.65 5.52
N GLU A 62 13.03 -1.44 6.41
CA GLU A 62 13.74 -2.42 7.23
C GLU A 62 14.42 -3.49 6.36
N LEU A 63 13.73 -3.99 5.32
CA LEU A 63 14.32 -4.94 4.38
C LEU A 63 15.50 -4.35 3.57
N GLN A 64 15.42 -3.06 3.22
CA GLN A 64 16.53 -2.38 2.54
C GLN A 64 17.74 -2.23 3.47
N GLN A 65 17.53 -1.88 4.73
CA GLN A 65 18.60 -1.75 5.72
C GLN A 65 19.30 -3.08 6.01
N ARG A 66 18.57 -4.20 6.04
CA ARG A 66 19.16 -5.54 6.24
C ARG A 66 19.99 -6.04 5.06
N ARG A 67 19.87 -5.42 3.89
CA ARG A 67 20.60 -5.78 2.67
C ARG A 67 21.81 -4.89 2.39
N ALA A 68 21.98 -3.81 3.16
CA ALA A 68 23.12 -2.89 3.09
C ALA A 68 24.22 -3.35 4.06
#